data_AF-A0A1Q6Q1G7-F1
#
_entry.id   AF-A0A1Q6Q1G7-F1
#
_cell.length_a   1.000
_cell.length_b   1.000
_cell.length_c   1.000
_cell.angle_alpha   90.00
_cell.angle_beta   90.00
_cell.angle_gamma   90.00
#
_symmetry.space_group_name_H-M   'P 1'
#
loop_
_entity.id
_entity.type
_entity.pdbx_description
1 polymer ?
#
loop_
_entity_poly.entity_id
_entity_poly.type
_entity_poly.pdbx_seq_one_letter_code
_entity_poly.pdbx_strand_id
1 'polypeptide(L)'
;MELTHSKIAMSFSALLFGPFYFFYRKAWKPAFGFLFAELLLSAPYFIDMLQITGSSLSPGLSNSALLMLSRVCSFLGFLLMVLRGMYGKWLYRKSAAARIRRIQNEFPDAEQRRAVLSAQGGTSLAAVFGSLALLFVLGSAFTLLLGPNMQALLDIVSG
;
A
#
# COMPACT_ATOMS: atom_id res chain seq x y z
N MET A 1 -20.98 -12.79 -17.91
CA MET A 1 -20.33 -12.21 -16.71
C MET A 1 -21.42 -11.99 -15.68
N GLU A 2 -21.52 -12.85 -14.67
CA GLU A 2 -22.60 -12.77 -13.68
C GLU A 2 -22.62 -11.42 -12.97
N LEU A 3 -23.78 -10.77 -13.06
CA LEU A 3 -24.14 -9.51 -12.43
C LEU A 3 -24.47 -9.75 -10.95
N THR A 4 -23.49 -10.19 -10.15
CA THR A 4 -23.65 -10.05 -8.71
C THR A 4 -23.47 -8.56 -8.37
N HIS A 5 -24.57 -7.82 -8.34
CA HIS A 5 -24.67 -6.42 -7.89
C HIS A 5 -24.30 -6.22 -6.40
N SER A 6 -23.69 -7.22 -5.76
CA SER A 6 -23.20 -7.09 -4.39
C SER A 6 -21.93 -6.24 -4.36
N LYS A 7 -21.97 -5.21 -3.50
CA LYS A 7 -20.80 -4.41 -3.10
C LYS A 7 -19.78 -5.26 -2.33
N ILE A 8 -20.24 -6.36 -1.73
CA ILE A 8 -19.44 -7.31 -0.95
C ILE A 8 -19.24 -8.56 -1.80
N ALA A 9 -18.07 -8.67 -2.39
CA ALA A 9 -17.67 -9.87 -3.12
C ALA A 9 -16.26 -10.21 -2.68
N MET A 10 -16.14 -11.24 -1.85
CA MET A 10 -14.86 -11.63 -1.28
C MET A 10 -13.86 -11.94 -2.41
N SER A 11 -12.69 -11.33 -2.30
CA SER A 11 -11.59 -11.49 -3.25
C SER A 11 -10.39 -12.02 -2.50
N PHE A 12 -10.18 -13.34 -2.59
CA PHE A 12 -9.06 -14.00 -1.92
C PHE A 12 -7.71 -13.38 -2.33
N SER A 13 -7.56 -13.01 -3.60
CA SER A 13 -6.36 -12.32 -4.08
C SER A 13 -6.19 -10.91 -3.51
N ALA A 14 -7.28 -10.18 -3.25
CA ALA A 14 -7.19 -8.87 -2.61
C ALA A 14 -6.96 -8.99 -1.10
N LEU A 15 -7.41 -10.09 -0.48
CA LEU A 15 -7.15 -10.39 0.91
C LEU A 15 -5.67 -10.75 1.12
N LEU A 16 -5.15 -11.70 0.33
CA LEU A 16 -3.81 -12.27 0.48
C LEU A 16 -2.69 -11.35 -0.04
N PHE A 17 -2.89 -10.72 -1.20
CA PHE A 17 -1.83 -9.94 -1.87
C PHE A 17 -1.90 -8.44 -1.62
N GLY A 18 -2.44 -8.01 -0.49
CA GLY A 18 -2.10 -6.67 -0.05
C GLY A 18 -2.67 -5.53 -0.93
N PRO A 19 -2.03 -4.35 -0.84
CA PRO A 19 -2.12 -3.31 -1.86
C PRO A 19 -1.57 -3.73 -3.24
N PHE A 20 -0.73 -4.78 -3.32
CA PHE A 20 -0.14 -5.26 -4.59
C PHE A 20 -1.20 -5.74 -5.58
N TYR A 21 -2.31 -6.31 -5.09
CA TYR A 21 -3.46 -6.65 -5.94
C TYR A 21 -3.97 -5.44 -6.75
N PHE A 22 -4.01 -4.26 -6.12
CA PHE A 22 -4.46 -3.03 -6.79
C PHE A 22 -3.40 -2.45 -7.71
N PHE A 23 -2.10 -2.53 -7.35
CA PHE A 23 -1.00 -2.13 -8.23
C PHE A 23 -0.97 -2.97 -9.52
N TYR A 24 -1.12 -4.29 -9.40
CA TYR A 24 -1.21 -5.19 -10.54
C TYR A 24 -2.36 -4.81 -11.50
N ARG A 25 -3.50 -4.40 -10.95
CA ARG A 25 -4.68 -3.93 -11.70
C ARG A 25 -4.68 -2.43 -12.03
N LYS A 26 -3.56 -1.73 -11.82
CA LYS A 26 -3.38 -0.30 -12.06
C LYS A 26 -4.43 0.57 -11.34
N ALA A 27 -4.98 0.11 -10.23
CA ALA A 27 -5.92 0.83 -9.39
C ALA A 27 -5.17 1.67 -8.33
N TRP A 28 -4.46 2.71 -8.80
CA TRP A 28 -3.52 3.50 -8.00
C TRP A 28 -4.13 4.13 -6.73
N LYS A 29 -5.33 4.73 -6.84
CA LYS A 29 -5.98 5.41 -5.70
C LYS A 29 -6.20 4.49 -4.49
N PRO A 30 -6.89 3.35 -4.61
CA PRO A 30 -7.03 2.42 -3.50
C PRO A 30 -5.69 1.78 -3.13
N ALA A 31 -4.80 1.51 -4.08
CA ALA A 31 -3.48 0.91 -3.79
C ALA A 31 -2.67 1.76 -2.80
N PHE A 32 -2.49 3.05 -3.10
CA PHE A 32 -1.77 3.97 -2.22
C PHE A 32 -2.52 4.23 -0.91
N GLY A 33 -3.86 4.29 -0.94
CA GLY A 33 -4.66 4.45 0.28
C GLY A 33 -4.47 3.29 1.26
N PHE A 34 -4.52 2.04 0.77
CA PHE A 34 -4.26 0.87 1.61
C PHE A 34 -2.80 0.78 2.04
N LEU A 35 -1.86 1.09 1.15
CA LEU A 35 -0.43 1.09 1.49
C LEU A 35 -0.12 2.10 2.60
N PHE A 36 -0.66 3.32 2.51
CA PHE A 36 -0.48 4.35 3.53
C PHE A 36 -1.15 3.97 4.85
N ALA A 37 -2.37 3.41 4.80
CA ALA A 37 -3.04 2.93 6.00
C ALA A 37 -2.26 1.78 6.69
N GLU A 38 -1.73 0.82 5.92
CA GLU A 38 -0.87 -0.24 6.45
C GLU A 38 0.40 0.33 7.08
N LEU A 39 1.04 1.33 6.44
CA LEU A 39 2.22 1.99 6.97
C LEU A 39 1.96 2.72 8.30
N LEU A 40 0.80 3.40 8.41
CA LEU A 40 0.40 4.05 9.66
C LEU A 40 0.13 3.03 10.76
N LEU A 41 -0.50 1.90 10.42
CA LEU A 41 -0.79 0.83 11.38
C LEU A 41 0.48 0.06 11.78
N SER A 42 1.56 0.13 11.01
CA SER A 42 2.87 -0.40 11.41
C SER A 42 3.72 0.57 12.23
N ALA A 43 3.21 1.77 12.57
CA ALA A 43 3.90 2.73 13.45
C ALA A 43 4.42 2.12 14.78
N PRO A 44 3.67 1.25 15.50
CA PRO A 44 4.15 0.69 16.77
C PRO A 44 5.37 -0.20 16.59
N TYR A 45 5.45 -0.92 15.47
CA TYR A 45 6.61 -1.75 15.13
C TYR A 45 7.86 -0.87 14.91
N PHE A 46 7.71 0.26 14.22
CA PHE A 46 8.84 1.19 14.03
C PHE A 46 9.31 1.78 15.37
N ILE A 47 8.38 2.15 16.25
CA ILE A 47 8.70 2.68 17.58
C ILE A 47 9.42 1.63 18.44
N ASP A 48 8.93 0.38 18.43
CA ASP A 48 9.55 -0.74 19.15
C ASP A 48 10.98 -0.98 18.65
N MET A 49 11.18 -0.94 17.34
CA MET A 49 12.51 -1.12 16.75
C MET A 49 13.48 0.02 17.09
N LEU A 50 12.99 1.26 17.18
CA LEU A 50 13.79 2.41 17.67
C LEU A 50 14.18 2.24 19.15
N GLN A 51 13.26 1.75 19.99
CA GLN A 51 13.52 1.48 21.41
C GLN A 51 14.56 0.39 21.60
N ILE A 52 14.41 -0.74 20.90
CA ILE A 52 15.34 -1.88 20.97
C ILE A 52 16.75 -1.48 20.52
N THR A 53 16.84 -0.64 19.49
CA THR A 53 18.14 -0.19 18.95
C THR A 53 18.76 0.97 19.75
N GLY A 54 18.08 1.45 20.80
CA GLY A 54 18.57 2.56 21.63
C GLY A 54 18.70 3.89 20.87
N SER A 55 17.92 4.07 19.80
CA SER A 55 18.00 5.27 18.96
C SER A 55 17.60 6.53 19.73
N SER A 56 18.28 7.65 19.49
CA SER A 56 17.94 8.96 20.06
C SER A 56 16.58 9.49 19.59
N LEU A 57 16.05 8.93 18.50
CA LEU A 57 14.71 9.24 17.96
C LEU A 57 13.60 8.41 18.63
N SER A 58 13.95 7.52 19.56
CA SER A 58 12.99 6.69 20.27
C SER A 58 12.08 7.54 21.17
N PRO A 59 10.76 7.52 20.97
CA PRO A 59 9.85 8.14 21.93
C PRO A 59 9.90 7.36 23.25
N GLY A 60 10.02 8.09 24.36
CA GLY A 60 10.06 7.54 25.73
C GLY A 60 8.71 6.98 26.22
N LEU A 61 8.05 6.19 25.38
CA LEU A 61 6.81 5.49 25.72
C LEU A 61 7.12 4.30 26.64
N SER A 62 6.26 4.08 27.63
CA SER A 62 6.34 2.88 28.46
C SER A 62 6.00 1.62 27.65
N ASN A 63 6.62 0.49 28.01
CA ASN A 63 6.38 -0.80 27.34
C ASN A 63 4.89 -1.18 27.37
N SER A 64 4.17 -0.87 28.45
CA SER A 64 2.74 -1.14 28.56
C SER A 64 1.89 -0.31 27.59
N ALA A 65 2.24 0.97 27.40
CA ALA A 65 1.56 1.83 26.43
C ALA A 65 1.83 1.38 25.00
N LEU A 66 3.09 1.03 24.68
CA LEU A 66 3.47 0.53 23.36
C LEU A 66 2.78 -0.80 23.02
N LEU A 67 2.69 -1.72 23.99
CA LEU A 67 1.97 -2.99 23.83
C LEU A 67 0.48 -2.76 23.57
N MET A 68 -0.17 -1.85 24.30
CA MET A 68 -1.58 -1.51 24.05
C MET A 68 -1.77 -0.91 22.66
N LEU A 69 -0.91 0.02 22.25
CA LEU A 69 -0.94 0.61 20.91
C LEU A 69 -0.75 -0.45 19.83
N SER A 70 0.22 -1.35 19.99
CA SER A 70 0.48 -2.46 19.06
C SER A 70 -0.75 -3.37 18.90
N ARG A 71 -1.45 -3.68 19.99
CA ARG A 71 -2.69 -4.48 19.95
C ARG A 71 -3.81 -3.78 19.19
N VAL A 72 -4.02 -2.48 19.44
CA VAL A 72 -5.02 -1.68 18.74
C VAL A 72 -4.71 -1.61 17.24
N CYS A 73 -3.46 -1.29 16.90
CA CYS A 73 -3.02 -1.24 15.51
C CYS A 73 -3.12 -2.59 14.80
N SER A 74 -2.78 -3.70 15.48
CA SER A 74 -2.93 -5.05 14.94
C SER A 74 -4.40 -5.40 14.66
N PHE A 75 -5.30 -5.05 15.58
CA PHE A 75 -6.74 -5.24 15.39
C PHE A 75 -7.27 -4.41 14.20
N LEU A 76 -6.87 -3.14 14.12
CA LEU A 76 -7.22 -2.28 13.00
C LEU A 76 -6.63 -2.79 11.67
N GLY A 77 -5.42 -3.35 11.69
CA GLY A 77 -4.78 -3.98 10.53
C GLY A 77 -5.55 -5.20 10.04
N PHE A 78 -6.00 -6.05 10.96
CA PHE A 78 -6.89 -7.16 10.65
C PHE A 78 -8.21 -6.68 10.04
N LEU A 79 -8.83 -5.65 10.61
CA LEU A 79 -10.05 -5.06 10.07
C LEU A 79 -9.83 -4.49 8.66
N LEU A 80 -8.72 -3.79 8.46
CA LEU A 80 -8.33 -3.25 7.16
C LEU A 80 -8.14 -4.37 6.13
N MET A 81 -7.50 -5.48 6.51
CA MET A 81 -7.33 -6.67 5.67
C MET A 81 -8.69 -7.26 5.27
N VAL A 82 -9.61 -7.45 6.23
CA VAL A 82 -10.96 -7.96 5.95
C VAL A 82 -11.73 -7.02 5.02
N LEU A 83 -11.74 -5.72 5.32
CA LEU A 83 -12.40 -4.70 4.49
C LEU A 83 -11.82 -4.71 3.07
N ARG A 84 -10.50 -4.79 2.93
CA ARG A 84 -9.85 -4.89 1.63
C ARG A 84 -10.27 -6.16 0.88
N GLY A 85 -10.31 -7.30 1.54
CA GLY A 85 -10.76 -8.56 0.95
C GLY A 85 -12.22 -8.52 0.48
N MET A 86 -13.11 -7.89 1.26
CA MET A 86 -14.55 -7.77 0.96
C MET A 86 -14.84 -6.76 -0.15
N TYR A 87 -14.19 -5.59 -0.11
CA TYR A 87 -14.47 -4.47 -1.01
C TYR A 87 -13.49 -4.37 -2.18
N GLY A 88 -12.46 -5.21 -2.27
CA GLY A 88 -11.41 -5.09 -3.29
C GLY A 88 -11.94 -5.17 -4.73
N LYS A 89 -12.90 -6.07 -4.99
CA LYS A 89 -13.58 -6.14 -6.29
C LYS A 89 -14.42 -4.89 -6.57
N TRP A 90 -15.12 -4.36 -5.57
CA TRP A 90 -15.92 -3.15 -5.71
C TRP A 90 -15.06 -1.91 -5.96
N LEU A 91 -13.97 -1.72 -5.19
CA LEU A 91 -13.03 -0.62 -5.37
C LEU A 91 -12.37 -0.65 -6.75
N TYR A 92 -12.01 -1.84 -7.22
CA TYR A 92 -11.52 -2.02 -8.59
C TYR A 92 -12.58 -1.61 -9.62
N ARG A 93 -13.82 -2.11 -9.52
CA ARG A 93 -14.90 -1.74 -10.45
C ARG A 93 -15.17 -0.23 -10.45
N LYS A 94 -15.20 0.41 -9.29
CA LYS A 94 -15.37 1.86 -9.15
C LYS A 94 -14.23 2.63 -9.84
N SER A 95 -12.98 2.21 -9.62
CA SER A 95 -11.80 2.80 -10.25
C SER A 95 -11.79 2.62 -11.77
N ALA A 96 -12.11 1.42 -12.25
CA ALA A 96 -12.21 1.10 -13.67
C ALA A 96 -13.32 1.90 -14.36
N ALA A 97 -14.51 1.98 -13.76
CA ALA A 97 -15.63 2.77 -14.29
C ALA A 97 -15.28 4.26 -14.40
N ALA A 98 -14.60 4.83 -13.40
CA ALA A 98 -14.14 6.21 -13.44
C ALA A 98 -13.10 6.44 -14.55
N ARG A 99 -12.19 5.49 -14.78
CA ARG A 99 -11.22 5.55 -15.88
C ARG A 99 -11.91 5.46 -17.25
N ILE A 100 -12.83 4.52 -17.42
CA ILE A 100 -13.59 4.34 -18.66
C ILE A 100 -14.38 5.61 -18.99
N ARG A 101 -15.07 6.21 -18.02
CA ARG A 101 -15.80 7.47 -18.21
C ARG A 101 -14.89 8.63 -18.62
N ARG A 102 -13.69 8.73 -18.02
CA ARG A 102 -12.70 9.74 -18.41
C ARG A 102 -12.27 9.56 -19.87
N ILE A 103 -11.90 8.33 -20.26
CA ILE A 103 -11.48 8.02 -21.63
C ILE A 103 -12.62 8.27 -22.62
N GLN A 104 -13.86 7.95 -22.25
CA GLN A 104 -15.05 8.24 -23.07
C GLN A 104 -15.28 9.73 -23.30
N ASN A 105 -14.98 10.58 -22.30
CA ASN A 105 -15.10 12.03 -22.43
C ASN A 105 -13.95 12.64 -23.25
N GLU A 106 -12.76 12.03 -23.19
CA GLU A 106 -11.55 12.52 -23.86
C GLU A 106 -11.50 12.09 -25.34
N PHE A 107 -12.04 10.92 -25.67
CA PHE A 107 -12.10 10.37 -27.02
C PHE A 107 -13.55 10.06 -27.42
N PRO A 108 -14.26 11.00 -28.08
CA PRO A 108 -15.61 10.78 -28.56
C PRO A 108 -15.67 9.74 -29.69
N ASP A 109 -14.59 9.59 -30.46
CA ASP A 109 -14.48 8.62 -31.54
C ASP A 109 -14.41 7.17 -31.03
N ALA A 110 -15.21 6.30 -31.62
CA ALA A 110 -15.44 4.94 -31.14
C ALA A 110 -14.24 4.02 -31.36
N GLU A 111 -13.51 4.19 -32.47
CA GLU A 111 -12.34 3.36 -32.78
C GLU A 111 -11.14 3.74 -31.91
N GLN A 112 -10.82 5.04 -31.82
CA GLN A 112 -9.76 5.54 -30.95
C GLN A 112 -10.00 5.17 -29.48
N ARG A 113 -11.25 5.30 -28.99
CA ARG A 113 -11.61 4.88 -27.64
C ARG A 113 -11.36 3.39 -27.41
N ARG A 114 -11.69 2.51 -28.36
CA ARG A 114 -11.45 1.07 -28.24
C ARG A 114 -9.95 0.76 -28.19
N ALA A 115 -9.14 1.41 -29.03
CA ALA A 115 -7.69 1.25 -29.04
C ALA A 115 -7.04 1.73 -27.72
N VAL A 116 -7.48 2.87 -27.18
CA VAL A 116 -6.97 3.39 -25.90
C VAL A 116 -7.39 2.50 -24.73
N LEU A 117 -8.63 2.00 -24.73
CA LEU A 117 -9.11 1.07 -23.69
C LEU A 117 -8.37 -0.26 -23.72
N SER A 118 -8.07 -0.81 -24.89
CA SER A 118 -7.31 -2.07 -25.00
C SER A 118 -5.86 -1.89 -24.55
N ALA A 119 -5.21 -0.77 -24.92
CA ALA A 119 -3.86 -0.46 -24.48
C ALA A 119 -3.75 -0.22 -22.96
N GLN A 120 -4.73 0.47 -22.36
CA GLN A 120 -4.69 0.83 -20.93
C GLN A 120 -5.28 -0.25 -20.00
N GLY A 121 -6.09 -1.17 -20.53
CA GLY A 121 -6.82 -2.20 -19.76
C GLY A 121 -5.96 -3.34 -19.22
N GLY A 122 -4.75 -3.54 -19.76
CA GLY A 122 -3.85 -4.60 -19.32
C GLY A 122 -3.34 -4.44 -17.88
N THR A 123 -2.91 -5.56 -17.29
CA THR A 123 -2.27 -5.59 -15.96
C THR A 123 -0.83 -5.08 -16.04
N SER A 124 -0.24 -4.69 -14.90
CA SER A 124 1.15 -4.25 -14.85
C SER A 124 1.95 -5.05 -13.83
N LEU A 125 2.79 -5.97 -14.32
CA LEU A 125 3.80 -6.62 -13.48
C LEU A 125 4.91 -5.62 -13.09
N ALA A 126 5.27 -4.71 -14.00
CA ALA A 126 6.23 -3.64 -13.71
C ALA A 126 5.81 -2.79 -12.50
N ALA A 127 4.51 -2.49 -12.33
CA ALA A 127 4.02 -1.78 -11.15
C ALA A 127 4.20 -2.58 -9.85
N VAL A 128 4.02 -3.90 -9.90
CA VAL A 128 4.23 -4.77 -8.73
C VAL A 128 5.72 -4.81 -8.36
N PHE A 129 6.59 -5.12 -9.32
CA PHE A 129 8.04 -5.13 -9.09
C PHE A 129 8.58 -3.76 -8.69
N GLY A 130 8.09 -2.68 -9.30
CA GLY A 130 8.44 -1.31 -8.91
C GLY A 130 8.03 -1.00 -7.47
N SER A 131 6.83 -1.40 -7.05
CA SER A 131 6.40 -1.22 -5.66
C SER A 131 7.21 -2.06 -4.66
N LEU A 132 7.61 -3.29 -5.04
CA LEU A 132 8.49 -4.13 -4.23
C LEU A 132 9.89 -3.53 -4.10
N ALA A 133 10.47 -3.06 -5.21
CA ALA A 133 11.76 -2.39 -5.22
C ALA A 133 11.72 -1.13 -4.35
N LEU A 134 10.66 -0.32 -4.46
CA LEU A 134 10.47 0.86 -3.62
C LEU A 134 10.41 0.51 -2.13
N LEU A 135 9.63 -0.51 -1.76
CA LEU A 135 9.54 -0.99 -0.37
C LEU A 135 10.88 -1.50 0.14
N PHE A 136 11.65 -2.21 -0.71
CA PHE A 136 12.98 -2.70 -0.35
C PHE A 136 13.98 -1.56 -0.13
N VAL A 137 14.00 -0.56 -1.01
CA VAL A 137 14.84 0.63 -0.87
C VAL A 137 14.45 1.43 0.37
N LEU A 138 13.16 1.69 0.58
CA LEU A 138 12.66 2.39 1.77
C LEU A 138 12.99 1.61 3.05
N GLY A 139 12.74 0.31 3.08
CA GLY A 139 13.06 -0.53 4.24
C GLY A 139 14.55 -0.57 4.55
N SER A 140 15.40 -0.59 3.51
CA SER A 140 16.85 -0.52 3.66
C SER A 140 17.29 0.84 4.21
N ALA A 141 16.73 1.94 3.70
CA ALA A 141 16.99 3.28 4.20
C ALA A 141 16.56 3.44 5.67
N PHE A 142 15.38 2.92 6.05
CA PHE A 142 14.94 2.89 7.44
C PHE A 142 15.90 2.08 8.32
N THR A 143 16.34 0.91 7.89
CA THR A 143 17.29 0.07 8.64
C THR A 143 18.62 0.80 8.88
N LEU A 144 19.12 1.55 7.88
CA LEU A 144 20.31 2.39 8.03
C LEU A 144 20.10 3.51 9.06
N LEU A 145 18.92 4.13 9.08
CA LEU A 145 18.55 5.17 10.06
C LEU A 145 18.40 4.63 11.50
N LEU A 146 18.04 3.35 11.63
CA LEU A 146 17.83 2.68 12.92
C LEU A 146 19.14 2.24 13.57
N GLY A 147 20.22 2.00 12.82
CA GLY A 147 21.50 1.56 13.37
C GLY A 147 22.22 2.62 14.23
N PRO A 148 23.15 2.22 15.14
CA PRO A 148 23.90 3.11 16.04
C PRO A 148 24.87 4.08 15.33
N ASN A 149 24.79 4.16 14.00
CA ASN A 149 25.81 4.75 13.13
C ASN A 149 25.25 5.87 12.25
N MET A 150 24.20 6.59 12.65
CA MET A 150 23.88 7.87 12.00
C MET A 150 25.09 8.82 12.02
N GLN A 151 25.92 8.78 13.08
CA GLN A 151 27.21 9.47 13.13
C GLN A 151 28.21 8.91 12.10
N ALA A 152 28.39 7.60 12.00
CA ALA A 152 29.32 7.02 11.02
C ALA A 152 28.88 7.26 9.56
N LEU A 153 27.58 7.32 9.26
CA LEU A 153 27.07 7.70 7.93
C LEU A 153 27.28 9.19 7.63
N LEU A 154 27.08 10.06 8.61
CA LEU A 154 27.40 11.49 8.47
C LEU A 154 28.88 11.68 8.24
N ASP A 155 29.74 11.01 9.00
CA ASP A 155 31.20 11.07 8.85
C ASP A 155 31.70 10.54 7.49
N ILE A 156 31.02 9.55 6.89
CA ILE A 156 31.34 9.06 5.54
C ILE A 156 30.91 10.05 4.45
N VAL A 157 29.83 10.82 4.66
CA VAL A 157 29.31 11.78 3.68
C VAL A 157 29.97 13.16 3.82
N SER A 158 30.41 13.52 5.03
CA SER A 158 31.14 14.76 5.32
C SER A 158 32.66 14.61 5.30
N GLY A 159 33.17 13.40 5.06
CA GLY A 159 34.59 13.09 4.92
C GLY A 159 35.13 13.32 3.51
#